data_AF-A0A2W4QSF0-F1
#
_entry.id   AF-A0A2W4QSF0-F1
#
_cell.length_a   1.000
_cell.length_b   1.000
_cell.length_c   1.000
_cell.angle_alpha   90.00
_cell.angle_beta   90.00
_cell.angle_gamma   90.00
#
_symmetry.space_group_name_H-M   'P 1'
#
loop_
_entity.id
_entity.type
_entity.pdbx_description
1 polymer ?
#
loop_
_entity_poly.entity_id
_entity_poly.type
_entity_poly.pdbx_seq_one_letter_code
_entity_poly.pdbx_strand_id
1 'polypeptide(L)'
;MADLLSTQLLKLQCLVCENTGEACIESRFKLPRKAKKIAEIQARIVDLEADVIDGQVCISGVVHKQIFFVGEDHHVHHVPEDVPFTTFVNCPGAKAGDVAEVKANIAKVNFSLEWGQDLVQRVIVQFIVRVAEDCQVNVRLNPRGPLVKAECVVGEATKAVTIENCIELDRRAIKIRDLQVSLEDVKAEATSDQVMFQGTLVKNIFYISDEDVELFQEERIPFSGIADVCGAEPGDNVTLQAQIVRVDKVLSDGVELRQRVVLSLFIKVTRTCEINVAEDPTGPQVMASRVIATGERQVLVENVADLNKPAQKIQEIQARVEDVAVEVIPNKVIITGTLHKQIFFVGEDDIVRHQAEDIPFTTFVDLPGVNPGDEISVTPVVEHVGFDLLDKVWVSSHGDDWDDDEGRPVFRRLLQRTVILLCVTASQEHPIRIAQAPLTGLPLAAG
;
A
#
# COMPACT_ATOMS: atom_id res chain seq x y z
N MET A 1 16.23 34.07 -22.19
CA MET A 1 15.26 34.42 -21.13
C MET A 1 15.33 33.29 -20.13
N ALA A 2 15.71 33.59 -18.90
CA ALA A 2 15.98 32.59 -17.88
C ALA A 2 14.69 31.84 -17.57
N ASP A 3 14.61 30.56 -17.96
CA ASP A 3 13.71 29.63 -17.29
C ASP A 3 14.04 29.74 -15.81
N LEU A 4 13.12 30.27 -15.02
CA LEU A 4 13.19 30.11 -13.58
C LEU A 4 13.29 28.59 -13.37
N LEU A 5 14.48 28.12 -12.98
CA LEU A 5 14.72 26.74 -12.62
C LEU A 5 13.91 26.47 -11.34
N SER A 6 12.62 26.19 -11.50
CA SER A 6 11.79 25.68 -10.43
C SER A 6 12.40 24.37 -9.98
N THR A 7 12.62 24.25 -8.69
CA THR A 7 13.14 23.03 -8.08
C THR A 7 12.09 22.49 -7.13
N GLN A 8 12.02 21.16 -7.03
CA GLN A 8 11.15 20.49 -6.07
C GLN A 8 12.01 19.57 -5.21
N LEU A 9 11.82 19.63 -3.89
CA LEU A 9 12.40 18.66 -2.99
C LEU A 9 11.61 17.36 -3.09
N LEU A 10 12.26 16.31 -3.59
CA LEU A 10 11.67 14.99 -3.75
C LEU A 10 12.35 14.02 -2.79
N LYS A 11 11.56 13.15 -2.17
CA LYS A 11 12.02 11.92 -1.53
C LYS A 11 12.01 10.83 -2.61
N LEU A 12 13.20 10.30 -2.89
CA LEU A 12 13.45 9.35 -3.97
C LEU A 12 14.31 8.21 -3.43
N GLN A 13 14.46 7.16 -4.23
CA GLN A 13 15.38 6.06 -3.93
C GLN A 13 16.58 6.16 -4.86
N CYS A 14 17.74 6.54 -4.31
CA CYS A 14 18.99 6.64 -5.05
C CYS A 14 19.53 5.22 -5.30
N LEU A 15 19.70 4.83 -6.57
CA LEU A 15 20.23 3.52 -6.93
C LEU A 15 21.69 3.41 -6.49
N VAL A 16 21.94 2.52 -5.53
CA VAL A 16 23.28 2.21 -5.01
C VAL A 16 23.95 1.19 -5.92
N CYS A 17 23.22 0.14 -6.29
CA CYS A 17 23.75 -0.99 -7.02
C CYS A 17 22.65 -1.69 -7.84
N GLU A 18 23.00 -2.13 -9.05
CA GLU A 18 22.22 -3.09 -9.83
C GLU A 18 23.13 -4.25 -10.22
N ASN A 19 22.75 -5.47 -9.88
CA ASN A 19 23.52 -6.66 -10.22
C ASN A 19 22.61 -7.87 -10.51
N THR A 20 23.18 -8.89 -11.15
CA THR A 20 22.49 -10.16 -11.41
C THR A 20 23.08 -11.30 -10.59
N GLY A 21 22.25 -12.30 -10.32
CA GLY A 21 22.64 -13.50 -9.60
C GLY A 21 22.01 -14.74 -10.21
N GLU A 22 22.52 -15.91 -9.85
CA GLU A 22 21.94 -17.20 -10.21
C GLU A 22 22.01 -18.16 -9.02
N ALA A 23 20.97 -18.98 -8.83
CA ALA A 23 20.96 -20.07 -7.87
C ALA A 23 20.58 -21.38 -8.58
N CYS A 24 21.29 -22.46 -8.24
CA CYS A 24 20.93 -23.82 -8.63
C CYS A 24 20.31 -24.53 -7.42
N ILE A 25 19.00 -24.72 -7.45
CA ILE A 25 18.24 -25.41 -6.40
C ILE A 25 18.11 -26.88 -6.82
N GLU A 26 18.81 -27.76 -6.10
CA GLU A 26 18.70 -29.20 -6.29
C GLU A 26 17.74 -29.80 -5.26
N SER A 27 16.84 -30.69 -5.71
CA SER A 27 15.99 -31.48 -4.82
C SER A 27 15.98 -32.95 -5.24
N ARG A 28 15.82 -33.81 -4.24
CA ARG A 28 15.54 -35.25 -4.42
C ARG A 28 14.20 -35.55 -3.77
N PHE A 29 13.22 -35.85 -4.61
CA PHE A 29 11.85 -36.08 -4.19
C PHE A 29 11.42 -37.51 -4.48
N LYS A 30 10.90 -38.21 -3.47
CA LYS A 30 10.37 -39.55 -3.65
C LYS A 30 8.89 -39.49 -4.00
N LEU A 31 8.54 -39.92 -5.20
CA LEU A 31 7.16 -39.92 -5.64
C LEU A 31 6.30 -40.85 -4.75
N PRO A 32 5.07 -40.43 -4.42
CA PRO A 32 4.15 -41.23 -3.60
C PRO A 32 3.73 -42.55 -4.29
N ARG A 33 3.91 -42.62 -5.61
CA ARG A 33 3.61 -43.79 -6.45
C ARG A 33 4.72 -43.99 -7.47
N LYS A 34 4.88 -45.22 -7.93
CA LYS A 34 5.77 -45.50 -9.07
C LYS A 34 5.22 -44.84 -10.33
N ALA A 35 6.12 -44.16 -11.04
CA ALA A 35 5.88 -43.47 -12.29
C ALA A 35 6.62 -44.17 -13.43
N LYS A 36 5.93 -44.30 -14.57
CA LYS A 36 6.53 -44.70 -15.84
C LYS A 36 7.39 -43.58 -16.42
N LYS A 37 6.92 -42.32 -16.29
CA LYS A 37 7.62 -41.11 -16.71
C LYS A 37 7.06 -39.88 -16.01
N ILE A 38 7.87 -38.83 -15.94
CA ILE A 38 7.41 -37.48 -15.64
C ILE A 38 6.81 -36.88 -16.92
N ALA A 39 5.63 -36.27 -16.80
CA ALA A 39 4.99 -35.56 -17.90
C ALA A 39 5.50 -34.10 -17.95
N GLU A 40 5.45 -33.42 -16.82
CA GLU A 40 5.81 -32.00 -16.69
C GLU A 40 6.09 -31.66 -15.23
N ILE A 41 6.91 -30.64 -15.00
CA ILE A 41 7.08 -30.02 -13.69
C ILE A 41 6.83 -28.53 -13.88
N GLN A 42 5.74 -28.04 -13.31
CA GLN A 42 5.43 -26.62 -13.30
C GLN A 42 6.03 -26.02 -12.04
N ALA A 43 6.93 -25.06 -12.20
CA ALA A 43 7.62 -24.43 -11.08
C ALA A 43 7.30 -22.94 -11.05
N ARG A 44 7.14 -22.40 -9.84
CA ARG A 44 7.03 -20.96 -9.58
C ARG A 44 7.76 -20.63 -8.29
N ILE A 45 8.13 -19.38 -8.15
CA ILE A 45 8.76 -18.85 -6.93
C ILE A 45 7.64 -18.25 -6.08
N VAL A 46 7.63 -18.59 -4.80
CA VAL A 46 6.73 -18.02 -3.79
C VAL A 46 7.56 -17.55 -2.61
N ASP A 47 7.01 -16.65 -1.80
CA ASP A 47 7.62 -16.12 -0.59
C ASP A 47 9.04 -15.59 -0.81
N LEU A 48 9.24 -14.84 -1.91
CA LEU A 48 10.54 -14.25 -2.24
C LEU A 48 10.79 -13.02 -1.35
N GLU A 49 11.79 -13.12 -0.49
CA GLU A 49 12.20 -12.08 0.44
C GLU A 49 13.67 -11.70 0.17
N ALA A 50 14.00 -10.44 0.44
CA ALA A 50 15.35 -9.91 0.25
C ALA A 50 15.76 -9.01 1.41
N ASP A 51 16.90 -9.33 2.00
CA ASP A 51 17.52 -8.54 3.07
C ASP A 51 18.84 -7.96 2.58
N VAL A 52 19.01 -6.65 2.73
CA VAL A 52 20.29 -6.00 2.46
C VAL A 52 21.20 -6.14 3.67
N ILE A 53 22.40 -6.65 3.42
CA ILE A 53 23.52 -6.65 4.36
C ILE A 53 24.69 -5.90 3.73
N ASP A 54 25.70 -5.57 4.53
CA ASP A 54 26.82 -4.75 4.04
C ASP A 54 27.51 -5.40 2.83
N GLY A 55 27.34 -4.76 1.66
CA GLY A 55 27.91 -5.18 0.38
C GLY A 55 27.22 -6.35 -0.32
N GLN A 56 26.13 -6.92 0.20
CA GLN A 56 25.42 -8.05 -0.40
C GLN A 56 23.90 -7.99 -0.15
N VAL A 57 23.14 -8.73 -0.96
CA VAL A 57 21.72 -8.97 -0.74
C VAL A 57 21.51 -10.45 -0.51
N CYS A 58 20.94 -10.80 0.64
CA CYS A 58 20.48 -12.14 0.97
C CYS A 58 19.07 -12.32 0.40
N ILE A 59 18.89 -13.29 -0.49
CA ILE A 59 17.61 -13.58 -1.12
C ILE A 59 17.15 -14.94 -0.63
N SER A 60 15.93 -15.00 -0.08
CA SER A 60 15.31 -16.25 0.33
C SER A 60 13.95 -16.43 -0.32
N GLY A 61 13.51 -17.68 -0.46
CA GLY A 61 12.18 -17.97 -0.94
C GLY A 61 11.98 -19.45 -1.19
N VAL A 62 10.84 -19.80 -1.80
CA VAL A 62 10.44 -21.20 -1.99
C VAL A 62 10.17 -21.45 -3.46
N VAL A 63 10.81 -22.48 -4.01
CA VAL A 63 10.45 -23.02 -5.33
C VAL A 63 9.31 -24.02 -5.15
N HIS A 64 8.08 -23.54 -5.34
CA HIS A 64 6.88 -24.36 -5.38
C HIS A 64 6.79 -25.09 -6.73
N LYS A 65 6.68 -26.42 -6.68
CA LYS A 65 6.60 -27.25 -7.89
C LYS A 65 5.36 -28.10 -7.86
N GLN A 66 4.63 -28.13 -8.98
CA GLN A 66 3.59 -29.11 -9.26
C GLN A 66 4.13 -30.14 -10.24
N ILE A 67 4.36 -31.37 -9.76
CA ILE A 67 4.96 -32.46 -10.52
C ILE A 67 3.84 -33.31 -11.12
N PHE A 68 3.73 -33.37 -12.44
CA PHE A 68 2.80 -34.24 -13.15
C PHE A 68 3.54 -35.48 -13.67
N PHE A 69 3.01 -36.67 -13.41
CA PHE A 69 3.64 -37.92 -13.80
C PHE A 69 2.61 -38.97 -14.22
N VAL A 70 3.02 -39.91 -15.06
CA VAL A 70 2.19 -41.04 -15.50
C VAL A 70 2.49 -42.25 -14.61
N GLY A 71 1.49 -42.73 -13.89
CA GLY A 71 1.62 -43.89 -13.01
C GLY A 71 1.73 -45.21 -13.78
N GLU A 72 2.06 -46.29 -13.06
CA GLU A 72 1.97 -47.64 -13.63
C GLU A 72 0.54 -48.01 -14.05
N ASP A 73 -0.46 -47.38 -13.44
CA ASP A 73 -1.89 -47.47 -13.78
C ASP A 73 -2.28 -46.74 -15.07
N HIS A 74 -1.32 -46.13 -15.78
CA HIS A 74 -1.53 -45.34 -17.00
C HIS A 74 -2.36 -44.06 -16.81
N HIS A 75 -2.63 -43.64 -15.57
CA HIS A 75 -3.26 -42.37 -15.29
C HIS A 75 -2.23 -41.27 -15.00
N VAL A 76 -2.64 -40.02 -15.22
CA VAL A 76 -1.86 -38.84 -14.85
C VAL A 76 -2.15 -38.51 -13.39
N HIS A 77 -1.09 -38.46 -12.59
CA HIS A 77 -1.12 -38.03 -11.19
C HIS A 77 -0.33 -36.74 -11.05
N HIS A 78 -0.62 -35.98 -9.99
CA HIS A 78 0.13 -34.79 -9.65
C HIS A 78 0.47 -34.76 -8.16
N VAL A 79 1.62 -34.19 -7.81
CA VAL A 79 2.06 -34.01 -6.43
C VAL A 79 2.79 -32.67 -6.27
N PRO A 80 2.46 -31.85 -5.26
CA PRO A 80 3.18 -30.62 -4.98
C PRO A 80 4.48 -30.89 -4.20
N GLU A 81 5.47 -30.02 -4.38
CA GLU A 81 6.72 -30.03 -3.63
C GLU A 81 7.29 -28.62 -3.48
N ASP A 82 7.45 -28.20 -2.22
CA ASP A 82 8.07 -26.93 -1.85
C ASP A 82 9.54 -27.13 -1.46
N VAL A 83 10.43 -26.36 -2.08
CA VAL A 83 11.86 -26.41 -1.77
C VAL A 83 12.34 -24.99 -1.44
N PRO A 84 12.63 -24.70 -0.15
CA PRO A 84 13.18 -23.41 0.23
C PRO A 84 14.62 -23.26 -0.29
N PHE A 85 15.00 -22.03 -0.61
CA PHE A 85 16.36 -21.69 -0.99
C PHE A 85 16.79 -20.37 -0.34
N THR A 86 18.10 -20.19 -0.25
CA THR A 86 18.74 -18.94 0.14
C THR A 86 19.98 -18.75 -0.73
N THR A 87 20.17 -17.54 -1.26
CA THR A 87 21.34 -17.18 -2.06
C THR A 87 21.79 -15.75 -1.73
N PHE A 88 23.02 -15.43 -2.12
CA PHE A 88 23.60 -14.10 -1.90
C PHE A 88 24.03 -13.50 -3.23
N VAL A 89 23.65 -12.25 -3.47
CA VAL A 89 24.10 -11.47 -4.63
C VAL A 89 24.98 -10.34 -4.12
N ASN A 90 26.20 -10.22 -4.68
CA ASN A 90 27.11 -9.15 -4.31
C ASN A 90 26.53 -7.80 -4.79
N CYS A 91 26.42 -6.82 -3.90
CA CYS A 91 26.05 -5.46 -4.25
C CYS A 91 26.96 -4.46 -3.54
N PRO A 92 28.13 -4.13 -4.13
CA PRO A 92 29.07 -3.19 -3.53
C PRO A 92 28.40 -1.84 -3.23
N GLY A 93 28.60 -1.31 -2.02
CA GLY A 93 28.05 -0.04 -1.58
C GLY A 93 26.73 -0.14 -0.80
N ALA A 94 26.03 -1.26 -0.90
CA ALA A 94 24.81 -1.54 -0.14
C ALA A 94 25.09 -1.61 1.36
N LYS A 95 24.17 -1.09 2.18
CA LYS A 95 24.22 -1.07 3.65
C LYS A 95 22.96 -1.66 4.25
N ALA A 96 23.07 -2.20 5.46
CA ALA A 96 21.91 -2.64 6.22
C ALA A 96 20.88 -1.49 6.38
N GLY A 97 19.64 -1.74 5.97
CA GLY A 97 18.54 -0.75 5.97
C GLY A 97 18.25 -0.13 4.61
N ASP A 98 19.08 -0.36 3.58
CA ASP A 98 18.74 0.01 2.20
C ASP A 98 17.58 -0.85 1.67
N VAL A 99 16.89 -0.33 0.65
CA VAL A 99 15.76 -1.01 0.00
C VAL A 99 16.27 -1.90 -1.13
N ALA A 100 15.89 -3.18 -1.12
CA ALA A 100 16.19 -4.12 -2.21
C ALA A 100 14.94 -4.44 -3.04
N GLU A 101 15.02 -4.24 -4.35
CA GLU A 101 14.09 -4.78 -5.35
C GLU A 101 14.72 -6.03 -5.97
N VAL A 102 14.04 -7.18 -5.88
CA VAL A 102 14.52 -8.44 -6.46
C VAL A 102 13.49 -9.02 -7.42
N LYS A 103 13.88 -9.20 -8.67
CA LYS A 103 13.10 -9.96 -9.66
C LYS A 103 13.76 -11.30 -9.88
N ALA A 104 12.98 -12.37 -9.68
CA ALA A 104 13.45 -13.73 -9.89
C ALA A 104 12.72 -14.38 -11.07
N ASN A 105 13.47 -15.09 -11.91
CA ASN A 105 12.93 -15.84 -13.04
C ASN A 105 13.49 -17.27 -13.04
N ILE A 106 12.62 -18.26 -13.26
CA ILE A 106 13.05 -19.65 -13.42
C ILE A 106 13.58 -19.81 -14.85
N ALA A 107 14.90 -19.81 -14.99
CA ALA A 107 15.56 -19.96 -16.29
C ALA A 107 15.43 -21.39 -16.81
N LYS A 108 15.49 -22.40 -15.93
CA LYS A 108 15.44 -23.81 -16.34
C LYS A 108 14.98 -24.74 -15.23
N VAL A 109 14.22 -25.78 -15.61
CA VAL A 109 13.92 -26.94 -14.75
C VAL A 109 14.43 -28.19 -15.45
N ASN A 110 15.43 -28.85 -14.88
CA ASN A 110 15.90 -30.17 -15.31
C ASN A 110 15.43 -31.22 -14.32
N PHE A 111 15.15 -32.43 -14.80
CA PHE A 111 14.80 -33.54 -13.93
C PHE A 111 15.28 -34.88 -14.49
N SER A 112 15.47 -35.85 -13.60
CA SER A 112 15.72 -37.24 -13.93
C SER A 112 14.96 -38.15 -12.96
N LEU A 113 14.27 -39.15 -13.51
CA LEU A 113 13.54 -40.15 -12.72
C LEU A 113 14.37 -41.44 -12.64
N GLU A 114 14.77 -41.80 -11.43
CA GLU A 114 15.53 -42.99 -11.09
C GLU A 114 14.59 -44.08 -10.54
N TRP A 115 14.72 -45.29 -11.08
CA TRP A 115 13.93 -46.48 -10.68
C TRP A 115 12.40 -46.29 -10.63
N GLY A 116 11.89 -45.33 -11.40
CA GLY A 116 10.46 -45.04 -11.48
C GLY A 116 9.88 -44.41 -10.21
N GLN A 117 10.70 -43.95 -9.25
CA GLN A 117 10.15 -43.37 -8.01
C GLN A 117 10.99 -42.24 -7.41
N ASP A 118 12.31 -42.26 -7.60
CA ASP A 118 13.21 -41.24 -7.06
C ASP A 118 13.45 -40.16 -8.12
N LEU A 119 12.88 -38.97 -7.90
CA LEU A 119 12.97 -37.85 -8.82
C LEU A 119 14.09 -36.90 -8.35
N VAL A 120 15.09 -36.67 -9.20
CA VAL A 120 16.11 -35.64 -8.97
C VAL A 120 15.77 -34.45 -9.85
N GLN A 121 15.67 -33.26 -9.25
CA GLN A 121 15.33 -32.01 -9.93
C GLN A 121 16.43 -30.98 -9.71
N ARG A 122 16.66 -30.16 -10.74
CA ARG A 122 17.52 -28.98 -10.68
C ARG A 122 16.77 -27.80 -11.28
N VAL A 123 16.50 -26.80 -10.45
CA VAL A 123 15.88 -25.55 -10.87
C VAL A 123 16.94 -24.46 -10.87
N ILE A 124 17.15 -23.83 -12.02
CA ILE A 124 18.03 -22.67 -12.17
C ILE A 124 17.17 -21.42 -12.08
N VAL A 125 17.44 -20.60 -11.07
CA VAL A 125 16.75 -19.32 -10.85
C VAL A 125 17.73 -18.19 -11.08
N GLN A 126 17.36 -17.24 -11.92
CA GLN A 126 18.12 -16.03 -12.18
C GLN A 126 17.47 -14.85 -11.46
N PHE A 127 18.30 -13.97 -10.91
CA PHE A 127 17.88 -12.82 -10.14
C PHE A 127 18.42 -11.54 -10.80
N ILE A 128 17.58 -10.52 -10.82
CA ILE A 128 17.98 -9.13 -11.03
C ILE A 128 17.75 -8.44 -9.69
N VAL A 129 18.80 -7.85 -9.14
CA VAL A 129 18.81 -7.23 -7.82
C VAL A 129 19.15 -5.76 -7.98
N ARG A 130 18.33 -4.89 -7.43
CA ARG A 130 18.60 -3.46 -7.30
C ARG A 130 18.56 -3.09 -5.83
N VAL A 131 19.58 -2.37 -5.39
CA VAL A 131 19.63 -1.80 -4.05
C VAL A 131 19.58 -0.29 -4.19
N ALA A 132 18.69 0.35 -3.45
CA ALA A 132 18.54 1.79 -3.42
C ALA A 132 18.45 2.30 -1.98
N GLU A 133 19.00 3.48 -1.74
CA GLU A 133 18.90 4.19 -0.47
C GLU A 133 17.88 5.32 -0.57
N ASP A 134 17.05 5.49 0.45
CA ASP A 134 16.14 6.64 0.53
C ASP A 134 16.94 7.94 0.63
N CYS A 135 16.73 8.85 -0.32
CA CYS A 135 17.43 10.12 -0.42
C CYS A 135 16.45 11.28 -0.64
N GLN A 136 16.83 12.47 -0.17
CA GLN A 136 16.11 13.71 -0.50
C GLN A 136 16.96 14.54 -1.46
N VAL A 137 16.41 14.79 -2.64
CA VAL A 137 17.11 15.48 -3.71
C VAL A 137 16.28 16.69 -4.12
N ASN A 138 16.94 17.85 -4.19
CA ASN A 138 16.32 19.03 -4.78
C ASN A 138 16.45 18.96 -6.30
N VAL A 139 15.38 18.52 -6.96
CA VAL A 139 15.38 18.18 -8.38
C VAL A 139 14.98 19.39 -9.20
N ARG A 140 15.73 19.68 -10.28
CA ARG A 140 15.34 20.69 -11.26
C ARG A 140 14.19 20.18 -12.10
N LEU A 141 13.16 21.01 -12.27
CA LEU A 141 12.03 20.67 -13.11
C LEU A 141 12.28 21.11 -14.54
N ASN A 142 11.75 20.34 -15.48
CA ASN A 142 11.77 20.67 -16.90
C ASN A 142 10.44 20.25 -17.50
N PRO A 143 9.56 21.17 -17.94
CA PRO A 143 8.26 20.83 -18.53
C PRO A 143 8.33 19.88 -19.74
N ARG A 144 9.49 19.76 -20.38
CA ARG A 144 9.74 18.85 -21.51
C ARG A 144 10.48 17.57 -21.11
N GLY A 145 10.82 17.43 -19.83
CA GLY A 145 11.47 16.25 -19.28
C GLY A 145 10.49 15.10 -19.05
N PRO A 146 10.99 13.89 -18.71
CA PRO A 146 10.14 12.77 -18.36
C PRO A 146 9.23 13.11 -17.18
N LEU A 147 7.96 12.73 -17.29
CA LEU A 147 7.01 12.78 -16.19
C LEU A 147 7.28 11.60 -15.26
N VAL A 148 7.52 11.88 -13.98
CA VAL A 148 7.76 10.86 -12.96
C VAL A 148 6.77 11.01 -11.82
N LYS A 149 6.29 9.88 -11.30
CA LYS A 149 5.55 9.82 -10.06
C LYS A 149 6.55 9.70 -8.90
N ALA A 150 6.54 10.66 -7.99
CA ALA A 150 7.48 10.75 -6.89
C ALA A 150 6.82 11.28 -5.61
N GLU A 151 7.49 11.14 -4.47
CA GLU A 151 7.08 11.76 -3.22
C GLU A 151 7.65 13.18 -3.13
N CYS A 152 6.79 14.18 -3.32
CA CYS A 152 7.12 15.58 -3.05
C CYS A 152 7.18 15.79 -1.53
N VAL A 153 8.30 16.30 -1.02
CA VAL A 153 8.43 16.64 0.40
C VAL A 153 7.66 17.93 0.66
N VAL A 154 6.61 17.85 1.47
CA VAL A 154 5.79 19.00 1.87
C VAL A 154 6.46 19.73 3.03
N GLY A 155 6.87 18.98 4.05
CA GLY A 155 7.54 19.54 5.21
C GLY A 155 8.04 18.48 6.17
N GLU A 156 8.91 18.92 7.09
CA GLU A 156 9.47 18.11 8.16
C GLU A 156 9.42 18.86 9.48
N ALA A 157 9.16 18.14 10.57
CA ALA A 157 9.14 18.70 11.91
C ALA A 157 9.74 17.71 12.91
N THR A 158 10.48 18.24 13.88
CA THR A 158 10.94 17.48 15.04
C THR A 158 10.24 18.00 16.29
N LYS A 159 9.55 17.13 17.03
CA LYS A 159 8.81 17.49 18.23
C LYS A 159 9.23 16.62 19.41
N ALA A 160 9.61 17.26 20.51
CA ALA A 160 9.81 16.58 21.78
C ALA A 160 8.48 16.44 22.53
N VAL A 161 8.19 15.25 23.06
CA VAL A 161 6.99 14.96 23.87
C VAL A 161 7.44 14.40 25.20
N THR A 162 6.98 15.01 26.30
CA THR A 162 7.27 14.53 27.66
C THR A 162 6.00 13.95 28.25
N ILE A 163 6.06 12.68 28.65
CA ILE A 163 4.97 11.95 29.30
C ILE A 163 5.38 11.74 30.75
N GLU A 164 4.69 12.41 31.65
CA GLU A 164 4.84 12.23 33.10
C GLU A 164 3.65 11.44 33.64
N ASN A 165 3.94 10.43 34.44
CA ASN A 165 2.90 9.65 35.10
C ASN A 165 3.36 9.17 36.48
N CYS A 166 2.39 8.87 37.33
CA CYS A 166 2.60 8.27 38.64
C CYS A 166 1.74 7.02 38.75
N ILE A 167 2.36 5.90 39.10
CA ILE A 167 1.69 4.61 39.30
C ILE A 167 1.89 4.14 40.74
N GLU A 168 0.85 3.56 41.33
CA GLU A 168 0.94 2.81 42.58
C GLU A 168 1.34 1.37 42.27
N LEU A 169 2.41 0.90 42.93
CA LEU A 169 2.87 -0.48 42.79
C LEU A 169 1.95 -1.43 43.54
N ASP A 170 1.63 -2.57 42.93
CA ASP A 170 0.76 -3.60 43.51
C ASP A 170 1.26 -4.10 44.87
N ARG A 171 2.58 -4.04 45.07
CA ARG A 171 3.23 -4.31 46.34
C ARG A 171 4.29 -3.26 46.66
N ARG A 172 4.54 -3.11 47.95
CA ARG A 172 5.59 -2.23 48.45
C ARG A 172 6.96 -2.68 47.93
N ALA A 173 7.69 -1.76 47.31
CA ALA A 173 9.01 -1.94 46.76
C ALA A 173 10.09 -1.33 47.65
N ILE A 174 11.20 -2.04 47.81
CA ILE A 174 12.45 -1.50 48.35
C ILE A 174 13.15 -0.65 47.28
N LYS A 175 13.17 -1.13 46.03
CA LYS A 175 13.80 -0.44 44.90
C LYS A 175 13.23 -0.90 43.56
N ILE A 176 13.36 -0.05 42.55
CA ILE A 176 13.10 -0.41 41.15
C ILE A 176 14.37 -1.00 40.56
N ARG A 177 14.31 -2.26 40.10
CA ARG A 177 15.41 -2.94 39.42
C ARG A 177 15.56 -2.41 38.00
N ASP A 178 14.47 -2.40 37.24
CA ASP A 178 14.48 -2.01 35.84
C ASP A 178 13.15 -1.34 35.44
N LEU A 179 13.21 -0.48 34.43
CA LEU A 179 12.04 0.12 33.81
C LEU A 179 12.26 0.10 32.30
N GLN A 180 11.67 -0.89 31.64
CA GLN A 180 11.75 -1.03 30.18
C GLN A 180 10.56 -0.32 29.56
N VAL A 181 10.83 0.50 28.55
CA VAL A 181 9.81 1.33 27.92
C VAL A 181 9.83 1.05 26.43
N SER A 182 8.66 0.75 25.87
CA SER A 182 8.45 0.56 24.44
C SER A 182 7.27 1.41 23.95
N LEU A 183 7.21 1.59 22.65
CA LEU A 183 6.12 2.28 21.97
C LEU A 183 5.31 1.26 21.17
N GLU A 184 3.99 1.33 21.28
CA GLU A 184 3.05 0.51 20.53
C GLU A 184 2.03 1.43 19.83
N ASP A 185 1.46 0.96 18.72
CA ASP A 185 0.39 1.63 17.98
C ASP A 185 0.66 3.10 17.60
N VAL A 186 1.93 3.44 17.34
CA VAL A 186 2.32 4.80 16.96
C VAL A 186 1.84 5.08 15.53
N LYS A 187 0.92 6.03 15.39
CA LYS A 187 0.29 6.41 14.12
C LYS A 187 0.25 7.92 13.99
N ALA A 188 0.24 8.40 12.76
CA ALA A 188 0.06 9.81 12.45
C ALA A 188 -0.78 10.02 11.20
N GLU A 189 -1.50 11.13 11.16
CA GLU A 189 -2.32 11.55 10.03
C GLU A 189 -2.10 13.04 9.75
N ALA A 190 -2.06 13.38 8.47
CA ALA A 190 -1.96 14.76 8.03
C ALA A 190 -3.35 15.42 8.09
N THR A 191 -3.34 16.68 8.49
CA THR A 191 -4.46 17.62 8.48
C THR A 191 -3.97 18.93 7.90
N SER A 192 -4.85 19.92 7.74
CA SER A 192 -4.46 21.23 7.21
C SER A 192 -3.34 21.85 8.06
N ASP A 193 -2.17 22.02 7.46
CA ASP A 193 -0.94 22.59 8.03
C ASP A 193 -0.38 21.87 9.28
N GLN A 194 -0.91 20.71 9.64
CA GLN A 194 -0.60 20.03 10.89
C GLN A 194 -0.64 18.50 10.75
N VAL A 195 0.08 17.81 11.62
CA VAL A 195 0.06 16.35 11.73
C VAL A 195 -0.42 15.98 13.13
N MET A 196 -1.49 15.19 13.22
CA MET A 196 -1.90 14.58 14.47
C MET A 196 -1.19 13.24 14.62
N PHE A 197 -0.72 12.93 15.83
CA PHE A 197 -0.11 11.65 16.14
C PHE A 197 -0.64 11.10 17.45
N GLN A 198 -0.64 9.77 17.56
CA GLN A 198 -1.05 9.04 18.75
C GLN A 198 -0.27 7.74 18.87
N GLY A 199 -0.19 7.21 20.08
CA GLY A 199 0.42 5.92 20.36
C GLY A 199 0.23 5.51 21.82
N THR A 200 0.74 4.34 22.16
CA THR A 200 0.73 3.83 23.54
C THR A 200 2.15 3.63 24.01
N LEU A 201 2.46 4.17 25.17
CA LEU A 201 3.69 3.91 25.89
C LEU A 201 3.49 2.70 26.80
N VAL A 202 4.21 1.61 26.54
CA VAL A 202 4.17 0.41 27.39
C VAL A 202 5.40 0.41 28.28
N LYS A 203 5.16 0.27 29.59
CA LYS A 203 6.18 0.32 30.61
C LYS A 203 6.16 -0.98 31.40
N ASN A 204 7.28 -1.68 31.35
CA ASN A 204 7.52 -2.90 32.11
C ASN A 204 8.36 -2.55 33.33
N ILE A 205 7.74 -2.57 34.51
CA ILE A 205 8.34 -2.18 35.77
C ILE A 205 8.77 -3.44 36.50
N PHE A 206 10.08 -3.60 36.71
CA PHE A 206 10.66 -4.68 37.51
C PHE A 206 11.15 -4.10 38.84
N TYR A 207 10.65 -4.60 39.95
CA TYR A 207 10.98 -4.07 41.28
C TYR A 207 11.18 -5.18 42.32
N ILE A 208 11.90 -4.88 43.39
CA ILE A 208 12.12 -5.80 44.51
C ILE A 208 11.20 -5.40 45.66
N SER A 209 10.38 -6.34 46.14
CA SER A 209 9.46 -6.11 47.25
C SER A 209 10.18 -6.05 48.61
N ASP A 210 9.44 -5.70 49.65
CA ASP A 210 9.89 -5.82 51.05
C ASP A 210 10.10 -7.27 51.53
N GLU A 211 9.60 -8.25 50.77
CA GLU A 211 9.85 -9.69 50.95
C GLU A 211 11.12 -10.17 50.20
N ASP A 212 11.90 -9.26 49.60
CA ASP A 212 13.10 -9.55 48.78
C ASP A 212 12.80 -10.43 47.55
N VAL A 213 11.58 -10.31 47.00
CA VAL A 213 11.12 -11.01 45.79
C VAL A 213 11.08 -10.03 44.62
N GLU A 214 11.54 -10.48 43.45
CA GLU A 214 11.38 -9.73 42.21
C GLU A 214 9.94 -9.85 41.69
N LEU A 215 9.33 -8.69 41.44
CA LEU A 215 7.97 -8.56 40.91
C LEU A 215 7.98 -7.75 39.61
N PHE A 216 6.92 -7.95 38.84
CA PHE A 216 6.69 -7.33 37.55
C PHE A 216 5.30 -6.69 37.54
N GLN A 217 5.23 -5.46 37.02
CA GLN A 217 3.98 -4.75 36.78
C GLN A 217 4.08 -4.01 35.45
N GLU A 218 3.08 -4.20 34.59
CA GLU A 218 2.96 -3.50 33.31
C GLU A 218 2.05 -2.28 33.45
N GLU A 219 2.41 -1.19 32.78
CA GLU A 219 1.57 -0.01 32.63
C GLU A 219 1.50 0.41 31.17
N ARG A 220 0.30 0.74 30.70
CA ARG A 220 0.04 1.24 29.34
C ARG A 220 -0.51 2.66 29.40
N ILE A 221 0.17 3.61 28.77
CA ILE A 221 -0.22 5.02 28.77
C ILE A 221 -0.43 5.50 27.34
N PRO A 222 -1.67 5.84 26.94
CA PRO A 222 -1.90 6.47 25.65
C PRO A 222 -1.33 7.89 25.66
N PHE A 223 -0.72 8.29 24.55
CA PHE A 223 -0.31 9.66 24.29
C PHE A 223 -0.81 10.11 22.93
N SER A 224 -1.06 11.40 22.81
CA SER A 224 -1.39 12.05 21.54
C SER A 224 -0.86 13.46 21.50
N GLY A 225 -0.76 14.01 20.29
CA GLY A 225 -0.33 15.38 20.09
C GLY A 225 -0.48 15.82 18.64
N ILE A 226 -0.17 17.08 18.40
CA ILE A 226 -0.20 17.72 17.08
C ILE A 226 1.18 18.32 16.83
N ALA A 227 1.70 18.25 15.62
CA ALA A 227 2.90 18.96 15.17
C ALA A 227 2.57 19.84 13.97
N ASP A 228 3.10 21.07 13.95
CA ASP A 228 2.90 21.97 12.83
C ASP A 228 3.79 21.57 11.65
N VAL A 229 3.18 21.31 10.50
CA VAL A 229 3.86 21.02 9.24
C VAL A 229 3.15 21.81 8.14
N CYS A 230 3.64 23.04 7.90
CA CYS A 230 3.02 23.96 6.96
C CYS A 230 2.91 23.33 5.55
N GLY A 231 1.74 23.47 4.92
CA GLY A 231 1.42 22.92 3.61
C GLY A 231 0.87 21.48 3.62
N ALA A 232 0.84 20.81 4.77
CA ALA A 232 0.22 19.49 4.90
C ALA A 232 -1.30 19.58 4.64
N GLU A 233 -1.84 18.58 3.95
CA GLU A 233 -3.26 18.45 3.64
C GLU A 233 -3.80 17.07 4.05
N PRO A 234 -5.10 16.95 4.36
CA PRO A 234 -5.72 15.64 4.58
C PRO A 234 -5.48 14.69 3.40
N GLY A 235 -4.93 13.51 3.69
CA GLY A 235 -4.57 12.51 2.67
C GLY A 235 -3.09 12.50 2.28
N ASP A 236 -2.28 13.44 2.77
CA ASP A 236 -0.83 13.38 2.60
C ASP A 236 -0.22 12.18 3.36
N ASN A 237 0.87 11.65 2.83
CA ASN A 237 1.63 10.57 3.44
C ASN A 237 2.41 11.12 4.64
N VAL A 238 2.30 10.47 5.79
CA VAL A 238 3.05 10.86 7.00
C VAL A 238 3.99 9.74 7.40
N THR A 239 5.29 10.04 7.42
CA THR A 239 6.30 9.21 8.06
C THR A 239 6.58 9.75 9.46
N LEU A 240 6.32 8.95 10.49
CA LEU A 240 6.59 9.28 11.89
C LEU A 240 7.66 8.32 12.44
N GLN A 241 8.79 8.87 12.86
CA GLN A 241 9.84 8.15 13.57
C GLN A 241 9.90 8.63 15.02
N ALA A 242 9.61 7.73 15.96
CA ALA A 242 9.62 8.03 17.38
C ALA A 242 10.83 7.37 18.06
N GLN A 243 11.56 8.15 18.87
CA GLN A 243 12.69 7.66 19.65
C GLN A 243 12.52 8.03 21.12
N ILE A 244 12.74 7.07 22.02
CA ILE A 244 12.80 7.32 23.46
C ILE A 244 14.17 7.91 23.77
N VAL A 245 14.20 9.19 24.11
CA VAL A 245 15.45 9.92 24.40
C VAL A 245 15.86 9.74 25.86
N ARG A 246 14.88 9.71 26.77
CA ARG A 246 15.15 9.68 28.21
C ARG A 246 14.01 9.03 28.97
N VAL A 247 14.37 8.27 30.01
CA VAL A 247 13.45 7.69 30.99
C VAL A 247 13.99 7.99 32.39
N ASP A 248 13.28 8.82 33.16
CA ASP A 248 13.55 9.05 34.57
C ASP A 248 12.51 8.33 35.43
N LYS A 249 12.93 7.86 36.60
CA LYS A 249 12.06 7.19 37.58
C LYS A 249 12.43 7.57 39.00
N VAL A 250 11.42 7.81 39.83
CA VAL A 250 11.57 8.18 41.25
C VAL A 250 10.53 7.39 42.06
N LEU A 251 11.01 6.52 42.94
CA LEU A 251 10.18 5.77 43.89
C LEU A 251 10.02 6.56 45.18
N SER A 252 8.79 6.74 45.64
CA SER A 252 8.42 7.44 46.88
C SER A 252 7.67 6.48 47.80
N ASP A 253 8.04 6.47 49.08
CA ASP A 253 7.45 5.66 50.17
C ASP A 253 7.40 4.14 49.94
N GLY A 254 8.06 3.66 48.88
CA GLY A 254 8.04 2.28 48.44
C GLY A 254 6.75 1.88 47.71
N VAL A 255 5.84 2.81 47.42
CA VAL A 255 4.55 2.47 46.77
C VAL A 255 4.33 3.29 45.50
N GLU A 256 4.64 4.59 45.53
CA GLU A 256 4.41 5.46 44.39
C GLU A 256 5.65 5.56 43.50
N LEU A 257 5.50 5.24 42.22
CA LEU A 257 6.56 5.38 41.22
C LEU A 257 6.22 6.50 40.25
N ARG A 258 6.91 7.63 40.38
CA ARG A 258 6.85 8.74 39.40
C ARG A 258 7.81 8.45 38.25
N GLN A 259 7.32 8.58 37.03
CA GLN A 259 8.07 8.28 35.81
C GLN A 259 7.96 9.46 34.85
N ARG A 260 9.05 9.78 34.17
CA ARG A 260 9.09 10.79 33.12
C ARG A 260 9.78 10.21 31.90
N VAL A 261 9.05 10.11 30.80
CA VAL A 261 9.58 9.62 29.52
C VAL A 261 9.60 10.79 28.53
N VAL A 262 10.76 11.02 27.91
CA VAL A 262 10.93 12.04 26.86
C VAL A 262 11.11 11.32 25.53
N LEU A 263 10.19 11.60 24.60
CA LEU A 263 10.22 11.13 23.22
C LEU A 263 10.70 12.26 22.30
N SER A 264 11.48 11.90 21.28
CA SER A 264 11.74 12.74 20.12
C SER A 264 11.01 12.15 18.92
N LEU A 265 10.09 12.92 18.36
CA LEU A 265 9.31 12.55 17.19
C LEU A 265 9.84 13.31 15.98
N PHE A 266 10.32 12.59 14.96
CA PHE A 266 10.61 13.16 13.65
C PHE A 266 9.43 12.85 12.72
N ILE A 267 8.84 13.89 12.15
CA ILE A 267 7.65 13.84 11.30
C ILE A 267 8.04 14.36 9.93
N LYS A 268 7.72 13.59 8.88
CA LYS A 268 7.90 13.97 7.49
C LYS A 268 6.58 13.79 6.75
N VAL A 269 6.14 14.84 6.08
CA VAL A 269 4.94 14.83 5.24
C VAL A 269 5.37 14.83 3.78
N THR A 270 4.90 13.84 3.04
CA THR A 270 5.10 13.71 1.60
C THR A 270 3.78 13.66 0.86
N ARG A 271 3.77 14.14 -0.37
CA ARG A 271 2.63 14.08 -1.28
C ARG A 271 3.04 13.40 -2.56
N THR A 272 2.30 12.39 -3.00
CA THR A 272 2.53 11.76 -4.28
C THR A 272 2.18 12.75 -5.40
N CYS A 273 3.13 13.05 -6.26
CA CYS A 273 3.01 14.04 -7.32
C CYS A 273 3.53 13.46 -8.65
N GLU A 274 2.88 13.81 -9.76
CA GLU A 274 3.40 13.58 -11.11
C GLU A 274 4.10 14.86 -11.59
N ILE A 275 5.41 14.78 -11.82
CA ILE A 275 6.23 15.98 -12.06
C ILE A 275 7.26 15.74 -13.17
N ASN A 276 7.44 16.72 -14.06
CA ASN A 276 8.45 16.62 -15.11
C ASN A 276 9.82 17.02 -14.57
N VAL A 277 10.73 16.07 -14.52
CA VAL A 277 12.10 16.26 -14.01
C VAL A 277 13.08 16.53 -15.14
N ALA A 278 14.11 17.33 -14.86
CA ALA A 278 15.24 17.48 -15.77
C ALA A 278 16.19 16.28 -15.61
N GLU A 279 16.66 15.73 -16.73
CA GLU A 279 17.69 14.69 -16.73
C GLU A 279 19.10 15.30 -16.82
N ASP A 280 20.07 14.67 -16.16
CA ASP A 280 21.49 15.02 -16.22
C ASP A 280 22.32 13.73 -16.29
N PRO A 281 23.10 13.49 -17.37
CA PRO A 281 23.95 12.29 -17.49
C PRO A 281 24.95 12.10 -16.35
N THR A 282 25.30 13.17 -15.65
CA THR A 282 26.23 13.17 -14.51
C THR A 282 25.54 13.22 -13.15
N GLY A 283 24.22 13.35 -13.14
CA GLY A 283 23.39 13.39 -11.94
C GLY A 283 23.26 12.04 -11.23
N PRO A 284 22.77 12.06 -9.97
CA PRO A 284 22.47 10.84 -9.24
C PRO A 284 21.42 10.02 -9.99
N GLN A 285 21.62 8.71 -9.99
CA GLN A 285 20.68 7.77 -10.57
C GLN A 285 19.65 7.42 -9.50
N VAL A 286 18.38 7.72 -9.77
CA VAL A 286 17.27 7.47 -8.86
C VAL A 286 16.31 6.47 -9.49
N MET A 287 15.78 5.57 -8.68
CA MET A 287 14.62 4.77 -9.00
C MET A 287 13.41 5.69 -8.98
N ALA A 288 12.75 5.83 -10.12
CA ALA A 288 11.55 6.63 -10.27
C ALA A 288 10.54 5.88 -11.12
N SER A 289 9.26 6.00 -10.74
CA SER A 289 8.15 5.52 -11.54
C SER A 289 7.93 6.48 -12.70
N ARG A 290 8.50 6.14 -13.86
CA ARG A 290 8.35 6.94 -15.09
C ARG A 290 6.99 6.70 -15.69
N VAL A 291 6.25 7.77 -15.97
CA VAL A 291 4.98 7.66 -16.70
C VAL A 291 5.27 7.34 -18.18
N ILE A 292 4.73 6.22 -18.65
CA ILE A 292 4.84 5.75 -20.04
C ILE A 292 3.77 6.40 -20.89
N ALA A 293 2.53 6.34 -20.41
CA ALA A 293 1.35 6.80 -21.11
C ALA A 293 0.27 7.20 -20.11
N THR A 294 -0.54 8.17 -20.51
CA THR A 294 -1.78 8.53 -19.82
C THR A 294 -2.93 8.44 -20.81
N GLY A 295 -4.13 8.17 -20.30
CA GLY A 295 -5.33 8.09 -21.11
C GLY A 295 -6.58 8.28 -20.28
N GLU A 296 -7.65 8.69 -20.95
CA GLU A 296 -8.94 8.90 -20.32
C GLU A 296 -10.01 8.14 -21.10
N ARG A 297 -11.00 7.60 -20.38
CA ARG A 297 -12.14 6.92 -20.99
C ARG A 297 -13.41 7.15 -20.19
N GLN A 298 -14.42 7.70 -20.87
CA GLN A 298 -15.77 7.73 -20.34
C GLN A 298 -16.50 6.41 -20.59
N VAL A 299 -17.22 5.94 -19.58
CA VAL A 299 -18.09 4.77 -19.60
C VAL A 299 -19.49 5.20 -19.19
N LEU A 300 -20.49 4.90 -20.03
CA LEU A 300 -21.90 5.06 -19.69
C LEU A 300 -22.42 3.70 -19.20
N VAL A 301 -22.81 3.64 -17.93
CA VAL A 301 -23.48 2.49 -17.34
C VAL A 301 -24.98 2.78 -17.26
N GLU A 302 -25.76 2.10 -18.09
CA GLU A 302 -27.22 2.16 -18.08
C GLU A 302 -27.79 0.89 -17.44
N ASN A 303 -28.70 1.05 -16.47
CA ASN A 303 -29.33 -0.07 -15.79
C ASN A 303 -30.76 0.26 -15.36
N VAL A 304 -31.64 -0.74 -15.31
CA VAL A 304 -33.00 -0.62 -14.78
C VAL A 304 -33.09 -1.41 -13.48
N ALA A 305 -33.27 -0.72 -12.38
CA ALA A 305 -33.42 -1.31 -11.06
C ALA A 305 -34.91 -1.51 -10.70
N ASP A 306 -35.23 -2.66 -10.14
CA ASP A 306 -36.50 -2.86 -9.43
C ASP A 306 -36.39 -2.26 -8.03
N LEU A 307 -37.31 -1.37 -7.69
CA LEU A 307 -37.39 -0.80 -6.35
C LEU A 307 -38.05 -1.81 -5.41
N ASN A 308 -37.43 -2.07 -4.26
CA ASN A 308 -37.94 -3.01 -3.26
C ASN A 308 -39.32 -2.61 -2.71
N LYS A 309 -39.69 -1.35 -2.88
CA LYS A 309 -40.99 -0.74 -2.60
C LYS A 309 -41.33 0.30 -3.67
N PRO A 310 -42.62 0.50 -4.00
CA PRO A 310 -43.02 1.59 -4.90
C PRO A 310 -42.54 2.94 -4.35
N ALA A 311 -41.87 3.72 -5.20
CA ALA A 311 -41.39 5.05 -4.86
C ALA A 311 -42.33 6.13 -5.40
N GLN A 312 -42.58 7.18 -4.62
CA GLN A 312 -43.19 8.41 -5.12
C GLN A 312 -42.16 9.27 -5.85
N LYS A 313 -40.94 9.35 -5.30
CA LYS A 313 -39.82 10.11 -5.86
C LYS A 313 -38.48 9.56 -5.39
N ILE A 314 -37.43 9.80 -6.19
CA ILE A 314 -36.04 9.62 -5.77
C ILE A 314 -35.58 10.88 -5.05
N GLN A 315 -34.89 10.71 -3.93
CA GLN A 315 -34.28 11.80 -3.18
C GLN A 315 -32.84 12.02 -3.64
N GLU A 316 -32.05 10.96 -3.68
CA GLU A 316 -30.64 11.00 -4.02
C GLU A 316 -30.17 9.62 -4.48
N ILE A 317 -29.20 9.58 -5.40
CA ILE A 317 -28.47 8.36 -5.72
C ILE A 317 -26.99 8.67 -5.53
N GLN A 318 -26.38 8.06 -4.53
CA GLN A 318 -24.95 8.14 -4.32
C GLN A 318 -24.28 7.01 -5.10
N ALA A 319 -23.30 7.34 -5.91
CA ALA A 319 -22.61 6.36 -6.74
C ALA A 319 -21.11 6.45 -6.54
N ARG A 320 -20.44 5.30 -6.47
CA ARG A 320 -18.98 5.19 -6.41
C ARG A 320 -18.54 3.94 -7.14
N VAL A 321 -17.30 3.96 -7.62
CA VAL A 321 -16.69 2.80 -8.28
C VAL A 321 -15.86 2.04 -7.25
N GLU A 322 -16.06 0.73 -7.20
CA GLU A 322 -15.38 -0.21 -6.33
C GLU A 322 -14.77 -1.35 -7.15
N ASP A 323 -13.92 -2.17 -6.52
CA ASP A 323 -13.35 -3.39 -7.09
C ASP A 323 -12.71 -3.23 -8.47
N VAL A 324 -11.98 -2.13 -8.67
CA VAL A 324 -11.28 -1.86 -9.94
C VAL A 324 -10.13 -2.86 -10.09
N ALA A 325 -10.23 -3.69 -11.12
CA ALA A 325 -9.19 -4.61 -11.54
C ALA A 325 -8.74 -4.27 -12.97
N VAL A 326 -7.46 -4.53 -13.22
CA VAL A 326 -6.78 -4.14 -14.45
C VAL A 326 -6.05 -5.35 -15.05
N GLU A 327 -6.24 -5.55 -16.34
CA GLU A 327 -5.44 -6.47 -17.14
C GLU A 327 -4.72 -5.69 -18.24
N VAL A 328 -3.40 -5.87 -18.31
CA VAL A 328 -2.55 -5.18 -19.27
C VAL A 328 -2.24 -6.10 -20.44
N ILE A 329 -2.53 -5.62 -21.65
CA ILE A 329 -2.10 -6.23 -22.90
C ILE A 329 -1.28 -5.21 -23.71
N PRO A 330 -0.49 -5.62 -24.71
CA PRO A 330 0.33 -4.69 -25.47
C PRO A 330 -0.48 -3.51 -26.04
N ASN A 331 -0.07 -2.29 -25.66
CA ASN A 331 -0.67 -0.99 -26.02
C ASN A 331 -2.10 -0.73 -25.51
N LYS A 332 -2.64 -1.56 -24.61
CA LYS A 332 -4.03 -1.43 -24.16
C LYS A 332 -4.21 -1.98 -22.75
N VAL A 333 -5.09 -1.33 -22.00
CA VAL A 333 -5.47 -1.73 -20.66
C VAL A 333 -6.94 -2.08 -20.65
N ILE A 334 -7.28 -3.26 -20.15
CA ILE A 334 -8.65 -3.69 -19.88
C ILE A 334 -8.94 -3.36 -18.42
N ILE A 335 -10.05 -2.69 -18.16
CA ILE A 335 -10.47 -2.27 -16.83
C ILE A 335 -11.82 -2.92 -16.56
N THR A 336 -11.91 -3.58 -15.41
CA THR A 336 -13.16 -4.11 -14.86
C THR A 336 -13.41 -3.44 -13.52
N GLY A 337 -14.65 -3.14 -13.18
CA GLY A 337 -15.01 -2.62 -11.87
C GLY A 337 -16.48 -2.78 -11.59
N THR A 338 -16.87 -2.44 -10.37
CA THR A 338 -18.26 -2.46 -9.92
C THR A 338 -18.72 -1.04 -9.64
N LEU A 339 -19.79 -0.60 -10.27
CA LEU A 339 -20.47 0.64 -9.93
C LEU A 339 -21.44 0.35 -8.79
N HIS A 340 -21.06 0.71 -7.57
CA HIS A 340 -21.91 0.64 -6.39
C HIS A 340 -22.79 1.89 -6.32
N LYS A 341 -24.10 1.69 -6.09
CA LYS A 341 -25.07 2.75 -5.92
C LYS A 341 -25.88 2.57 -4.65
N GLN A 342 -26.06 3.66 -3.92
CA GLN A 342 -27.00 3.77 -2.83
C GLN A 342 -28.15 4.70 -3.25
N ILE A 343 -29.33 4.12 -3.46
CA ILE A 343 -30.52 4.82 -3.93
C ILE A 343 -31.39 5.17 -2.73
N PHE A 344 -31.60 6.46 -2.47
CA PHE A 344 -32.51 6.97 -1.45
C PHE A 344 -33.80 7.46 -2.10
N PHE A 345 -34.96 7.01 -1.61
CA PHE A 345 -36.26 7.33 -2.19
C PHE A 345 -37.37 7.40 -1.14
N VAL A 346 -38.47 8.07 -1.48
CA VAL A 346 -39.66 8.17 -0.63
C VAL A 346 -40.68 7.14 -1.09
N GLY A 347 -41.12 6.26 -0.20
CA GLY A 347 -42.12 5.23 -0.49
C GLY A 347 -43.56 5.77 -0.56
N GLU A 348 -44.51 4.91 -0.91
CA GLU A 348 -45.95 5.22 -0.95
C GLU A 348 -46.55 5.67 0.39
N ASP A 349 -45.89 5.32 1.50
CA ASP A 349 -46.27 5.65 2.88
C ASP A 349 -45.52 6.89 3.44
N ASP A 350 -44.92 7.69 2.56
CA ASP A 350 -44.12 8.88 2.89
C ASP A 350 -42.85 8.59 3.74
N ILE A 351 -42.44 7.31 3.85
CA ILE A 351 -41.21 6.92 4.55
C ILE A 351 -40.00 6.93 3.60
N VAL A 352 -38.91 7.57 4.03
CA VAL A 352 -37.61 7.54 3.35
C VAL A 352 -36.98 6.15 3.51
N ARG A 353 -36.62 5.55 2.37
CA ARG A 353 -35.97 4.25 2.28
C ARG A 353 -34.69 4.36 1.47
N HIS A 354 -33.86 3.34 1.60
CA HIS A 354 -32.70 3.18 0.76
C HIS A 354 -32.55 1.74 0.27
N GLN A 355 -31.92 1.57 -0.89
CA GLN A 355 -31.47 0.28 -1.38
C GLN A 355 -30.12 0.41 -2.07
N ALA A 356 -29.29 -0.62 -1.93
CA ALA A 356 -28.00 -0.72 -2.59
C ALA A 356 -28.12 -1.50 -3.90
N GLU A 357 -27.25 -1.21 -4.85
CA GLU A 357 -27.15 -1.91 -6.12
C GLU A 357 -25.69 -1.91 -6.61
N ASP A 358 -25.23 -3.06 -7.09
CA ASP A 358 -23.88 -3.25 -7.64
C ASP A 358 -23.97 -3.63 -9.11
N ILE A 359 -23.36 -2.82 -9.99
CA ILE A 359 -23.43 -3.01 -11.44
C ILE A 359 -22.01 -3.22 -11.98
N PRO A 360 -21.63 -4.42 -12.42
CA PRO A 360 -20.31 -4.64 -13.00
C PRO A 360 -20.21 -3.95 -14.36
N PHE A 361 -19.06 -3.36 -14.64
CA PHE A 361 -18.72 -2.81 -15.95
C PHE A 361 -17.34 -3.26 -16.40
N THR A 362 -17.14 -3.26 -17.71
CA THR A 362 -15.83 -3.50 -18.34
C THR A 362 -15.62 -2.52 -19.47
N THR A 363 -14.39 -2.05 -19.62
CA THR A 363 -13.96 -1.20 -20.74
C THR A 363 -12.49 -1.44 -21.04
N PHE A 364 -11.99 -0.79 -22.08
CA PHE A 364 -10.57 -0.71 -22.36
C PHE A 364 -10.14 0.72 -22.66
N VAL A 365 -8.86 1.00 -22.41
CA VAL A 365 -8.19 2.25 -22.74
C VAL A 365 -6.97 1.92 -23.59
N ASP A 366 -6.87 2.54 -24.77
CA ASP A 366 -5.68 2.42 -25.60
C ASP A 366 -4.56 3.28 -24.97
N LEU A 367 -3.47 2.63 -24.56
CA LEU A 367 -2.29 3.25 -23.94
C LEU A 367 -1.04 2.78 -24.68
N PRO A 368 -0.63 3.46 -25.77
CA PRO A 368 0.53 3.08 -26.55
C PRO A 368 1.81 2.99 -25.72
N GLY A 369 2.61 1.95 -25.94
CA GLY A 369 3.89 1.72 -25.25
C GLY A 369 3.83 0.85 -24.01
N VAL A 370 2.62 0.56 -23.51
CA VAL A 370 2.40 -0.30 -22.34
C VAL A 370 2.51 -1.79 -22.67
N ASN A 371 3.10 -2.58 -21.77
CA ASN A 371 3.28 -4.02 -21.85
C ASN A 371 2.86 -4.74 -20.56
N PRO A 372 2.54 -6.06 -20.61
CA PRO A 372 2.28 -6.84 -19.41
C PRO A 372 3.43 -6.73 -18.40
N GLY A 373 3.10 -6.38 -17.16
CA GLY A 373 4.06 -6.14 -16.09
C GLY A 373 4.33 -4.66 -15.77
N ASP A 374 3.85 -3.73 -16.60
CA ASP A 374 3.83 -2.30 -16.26
C ASP A 374 2.78 -1.99 -15.17
N GLU A 375 3.07 -0.99 -14.34
CA GLU A 375 2.17 -0.56 -13.27
C GLU A 375 1.08 0.35 -13.83
N ILE A 376 -0.18 0.05 -13.53
CA ILE A 376 -1.32 0.86 -13.96
C ILE A 376 -2.05 1.41 -12.75
N SER A 377 -2.24 2.72 -12.73
CA SER A 377 -3.13 3.41 -11.81
C SER A 377 -4.40 3.84 -12.55
N VAL A 378 -5.56 3.50 -11.99
CA VAL A 378 -6.87 3.92 -12.51
C VAL A 378 -7.55 4.76 -11.43
N THR A 379 -7.88 6.00 -11.76
CA THR A 379 -8.68 6.89 -10.91
C THR A 379 -10.07 7.05 -11.53
N PRO A 380 -11.10 6.40 -10.98
CA PRO A 380 -12.46 6.58 -11.43
C PRO A 380 -13.09 7.83 -10.82
N VAL A 381 -13.81 8.60 -11.64
CA VAL A 381 -14.60 9.76 -11.24
C VAL A 381 -16.02 9.58 -11.74
N VAL A 382 -17.00 9.62 -10.84
CA VAL A 382 -18.42 9.66 -11.23
C VAL A 382 -18.77 11.09 -11.61
N GLU A 383 -18.90 11.36 -12.90
CA GLU A 383 -19.18 12.71 -13.41
C GLU A 383 -20.67 13.06 -13.32
N HIS A 384 -21.54 12.08 -13.58
CA HIS A 384 -22.98 12.30 -13.61
C HIS A 384 -23.78 11.06 -13.26
N VAL A 385 -24.87 11.25 -12.52
CA VAL A 385 -25.88 10.21 -12.23
C VAL A 385 -27.24 10.78 -12.61
N GLY A 386 -27.80 10.30 -13.72
CA GLY A 386 -29.15 10.62 -14.17
C GLY A 386 -30.12 9.44 -13.93
N PHE A 387 -31.40 9.74 -13.79
CA PHE A 387 -32.42 8.71 -13.60
C PHE A 387 -33.78 9.10 -14.17
N ASP A 388 -34.57 8.10 -14.55
CA ASP A 388 -35.97 8.20 -14.95
C ASP A 388 -36.81 7.18 -14.18
N LEU A 389 -37.92 7.62 -13.58
CA LEU A 389 -38.86 6.74 -12.90
C LEU A 389 -39.82 6.10 -13.92
N LEU A 390 -39.97 4.78 -13.83
CA LEU A 390 -40.75 3.95 -14.75
C LEU A 390 -41.94 3.28 -14.06
N ASP A 391 -42.88 2.78 -14.86
CA ASP A 391 -44.09 2.09 -14.42
C ASP A 391 -44.94 2.91 -13.44
N LYS A 392 -45.31 4.12 -13.87
CA LYS A 392 -46.20 5.00 -13.13
C LYS A 392 -47.56 4.33 -12.88
N VAL A 393 -47.91 4.13 -11.62
CA VAL A 393 -49.22 3.63 -11.17
C VAL A 393 -49.82 4.66 -10.20
N TRP A 394 -51.13 4.91 -10.29
CA TRP A 394 -51.83 5.80 -9.38
C TRP A 394 -52.39 5.02 -8.18
N VAL A 395 -52.12 5.48 -6.96
CA VAL A 395 -52.66 4.91 -5.72
C VAL A 395 -53.61 5.92 -5.10
N SER A 396 -54.82 5.49 -4.76
CA SER A 396 -55.84 6.32 -4.12
C SER A 396 -55.56 6.47 -2.62
N SER A 397 -55.60 7.69 -2.09
CA SER A 397 -55.51 7.92 -0.65
C SER A 397 -56.77 7.36 0.01
N HIS A 398 -56.64 6.48 1.00
CA HIS A 398 -57.78 6.11 1.85
C HIS A 398 -57.97 7.22 2.89
N GLY A 399 -58.69 8.26 2.50
CA GLY A 399 -59.23 9.29 3.40
C GLY A 399 -60.64 9.63 2.96
N ASP A 400 -61.62 9.45 3.85
CA ASP A 400 -63.05 9.68 3.65
C ASP A 400 -63.42 11.17 3.49
N ASP A 401 -62.65 11.96 2.75
CA ASP A 401 -62.99 13.35 2.45
C ASP A 401 -63.28 13.54 0.96
N TRP A 402 -64.52 13.97 0.72
CA TRP A 402 -65.09 14.27 -0.58
C TRP A 402 -64.55 15.62 -1.06
N ASP A 403 -63.33 15.67 -1.58
CA ASP A 403 -62.84 16.76 -2.43
C ASP A 403 -61.61 16.29 -3.23
N ASP A 404 -61.75 16.20 -4.56
CA ASP A 404 -60.70 16.14 -5.60
C ASP A 404 -59.32 15.52 -5.23
N ASP A 405 -59.27 14.29 -4.71
CA ASP A 405 -58.00 13.56 -4.53
C ASP A 405 -57.54 12.97 -5.87
N GLU A 406 -56.83 13.77 -6.68
CA GLU A 406 -55.96 13.25 -7.72
C GLU A 406 -54.94 12.33 -7.03
N GLY A 407 -55.13 11.00 -7.16
CA GLY A 407 -54.31 10.01 -6.46
C GLY A 407 -52.79 10.26 -6.62
N ARG A 408 -51.96 9.64 -5.77
CA ARG A 408 -50.51 9.87 -5.85
C ARG A 408 -49.84 8.87 -6.80
N PRO A 409 -48.96 9.31 -7.72
CA PRO A 409 -48.26 8.38 -8.59
C PRO A 409 -47.10 7.72 -7.83
N VAL A 410 -47.01 6.40 -7.97
CA VAL A 410 -45.88 5.59 -7.50
C VAL A 410 -45.26 4.83 -8.67
N PHE A 411 -43.98 4.53 -8.54
CA PHE A 411 -43.14 3.95 -9.58
C PHE A 411 -42.44 2.72 -9.02
N ARG A 412 -42.32 1.65 -9.83
CA ARG A 412 -41.72 0.38 -9.38
C ARG A 412 -40.33 0.14 -9.94
N ARG A 413 -39.98 0.80 -11.03
CA ARG A 413 -38.69 0.66 -11.69
C ARG A 413 -38.02 2.00 -11.87
N LEU A 414 -36.69 1.97 -11.86
CA LEU A 414 -35.84 3.14 -11.98
C LEU A 414 -34.81 2.87 -13.08
N LEU A 415 -34.91 3.60 -14.19
CA LEU A 415 -33.85 3.63 -15.19
C LEU A 415 -32.78 4.60 -14.71
N GLN A 416 -31.52 4.18 -14.74
CA GLN A 416 -30.40 4.95 -14.26
C GLN A 416 -29.31 5.01 -15.32
N ARG A 417 -28.70 6.17 -15.49
CA ARG A 417 -27.58 6.42 -16.39
C ARG A 417 -26.46 7.07 -15.62
N THR A 418 -25.35 6.37 -15.47
CA THR A 418 -24.18 6.88 -14.77
C THR A 418 -23.02 7.03 -15.72
N VAL A 419 -22.43 8.22 -15.76
CA VAL A 419 -21.22 8.51 -16.54
C VAL A 419 -20.03 8.44 -15.59
N ILE A 420 -19.10 7.55 -15.90
CA ILE A 420 -17.85 7.35 -15.18
C ILE A 420 -16.71 7.79 -16.09
N LEU A 421 -15.88 8.73 -15.64
CA LEU A 421 -14.60 9.04 -16.26
C LEU A 421 -13.51 8.20 -15.58
N LEU A 422 -12.77 7.43 -16.37
CA LEU A 422 -11.59 6.71 -15.90
C LEU A 422 -10.35 7.46 -16.39
N CYS A 423 -9.56 7.97 -15.45
CA CYS A 423 -8.23 8.49 -15.72
C CYS A 423 -7.21 7.37 -15.47
N VAL A 424 -6.40 7.03 -16.48
CA VAL A 424 -5.47 5.90 -16.44
C VAL A 424 -4.06 6.40 -16.66
N THR A 425 -3.16 6.07 -15.74
CA THR A 425 -1.73 6.33 -15.85
C THR A 425 -1.00 5.01 -15.84
N ALA A 426 -0.16 4.78 -16.86
CA ALA A 426 0.78 3.68 -16.90
C ALA A 426 2.18 4.17 -16.52
N SER A 427 2.82 3.50 -15.57
CA SER A 427 4.18 3.78 -15.14
C SER A 427 5.04 2.53 -15.11
N GLN A 428 6.35 2.74 -15.19
CA GLN A 428 7.33 1.69 -14.99
C GLN A 428 8.48 2.23 -14.15
N GLU A 429 8.91 1.43 -13.18
CA GLU A 429 10.12 1.73 -12.44
C GLU A 429 11.33 1.64 -13.36
N HIS A 430 11.99 2.79 -13.52
CA HIS A 430 13.21 2.89 -14.31
C HIS A 430 14.22 3.77 -13.58
N PRO A 431 15.51 3.37 -13.56
CA PRO A 431 16.55 4.26 -13.11
C PRO A 431 16.66 5.48 -14.04
N ILE A 432 16.51 6.68 -13.49
CA ILE A 432 16.66 7.95 -14.23
C ILE A 432 17.79 8.74 -13.59
N ARG A 433 18.63 9.39 -14.40
CA ARG A 433 19.62 10.33 -13.88
C ARG A 433 19.04 11.73 -13.83
N ILE A 434 18.81 12.25 -12.64
CA ILE A 434 18.13 13.52 -12.44
C ILE A 434 19.11 14.68 -12.27
N ALA A 435 18.74 15.85 -12.78
CA ALA A 435 19.51 17.08 -12.59
C ALA A 435 19.22 17.66 -11.19
N GLN A 436 20.22 17.62 -10.33
CA GLN A 436 20.13 18.21 -9.00
C GLN A 436 20.44 19.71 -9.06
N ALA A 437 19.65 20.51 -8.34
CA ALA A 437 20.03 21.89 -8.06
C ALA A 437 21.07 21.89 -6.92
N PRO A 438 22.15 22.71 -7.00
CA PRO A 438 23.08 22.83 -5.88
C PRO A 438 22.28 23.18 -4.62
N LEU A 439 22.55 22.47 -3.51
CA LEU A 439 22.07 22.86 -2.19
C LEU A 439 22.59 24.28 -1.94
N THR A 440 21.73 25.29 -2.09
CA THR A 440 22.07 26.64 -1.70
C THR A 440 22.16 26.64 -0.19
N GLY A 441 23.38 26.42 0.33
CA GLY A 441 23.70 26.82 1.68
C GLY A 441 23.40 28.31 1.80
N LEU A 442 22.58 28.69 2.78
CA LEU A 442 22.54 30.05 3.27
C LEU A 442 23.99 30.51 3.48
N PRO A 443 24.43 31.65 2.92
CA PRO A 443 25.72 32.19 3.31
C PRO A 443 25.65 32.48 4.81
N LEU A 444 26.55 31.86 5.57
CA LEU A 444 26.90 32.31 6.92
C LEU A 444 27.16 33.81 6.82
N ALA A 445 26.24 34.60 7.36
CA ALA A 445 26.44 36.02 7.53
C ALA A 445 27.65 36.20 8.45
N ALA A 446 28.80 36.51 7.86
CA ALA A 446 29.89 37.14 8.59
C ALA A 446 29.44 38.56 8.94
N GLY A 447 29.28 38.80 10.24
CA GLY A 447 28.99 40.10 10.85
C GLY A 447 29.33 40.04 12.32
#